data_AF-A0A2T4IGG1-F1
#
_entry.id   AF-A0A2T4IGG1-F1
#
_cell.length_a   1.000
_cell.length_b   1.000
_cell.length_c   1.000
_cell.angle_alpha   90.00
_cell.angle_beta   90.00
_cell.angle_gamma   90.00
#
_symmetry.space_group_name_H-M   'P 1'
#
loop_
_entity.id
_entity.type
_entity.pdbx_description
1 polymer ?
#
loop_
_entity_poly.entity_id
_entity_poly.type
_entity_poly.pdbx_seq_one_letter_code
_entity_poly.pdbx_strand_id
1 'polypeptide(L)'
;MHSLFTASSRLYELELSAPQATVLVEAWWGVEALDEGMELVVDVLSPDAFIPLKSFLGARAVLWTAQADGQRSRRSALVREAWRLDADGGFAR
;
A
#
# COMPACT_ATOMS: atom_id res chain seq x y z
N MET A 1 5.87 -21.17 -11.11
CA MET A 1 5.01 -21.09 -9.91
C MET A 1 4.34 -19.72 -9.90
N HIS A 2 3.01 -19.66 -9.87
CA HIS A 2 2.31 -18.38 -9.63
C HIS A 2 2.37 -18.09 -8.13
N SER A 3 2.81 -16.88 -7.75
CA SER A 3 2.67 -16.41 -6.36
C SER A 3 1.18 -16.30 -6.04
N LEU A 4 0.71 -16.96 -4.97
CA LEU A 4 -0.67 -16.81 -4.48
C LEU A 4 -0.90 -15.44 -3.83
N PHE A 5 0.19 -14.74 -3.44
CA PHE A 5 0.15 -13.40 -2.90
C PHE A 5 0.34 -12.38 -4.04
N THR A 6 -0.76 -11.96 -4.65
CA THR A 6 -0.79 -11.06 -5.81
C THR A 6 -1.98 -10.11 -5.78
N ALA A 7 -1.85 -8.97 -6.46
CA ALA A 7 -2.90 -7.95 -6.64
C ALA A 7 -3.74 -8.14 -7.91
N SER A 8 -3.47 -9.17 -8.74
CA SER A 8 -4.06 -9.31 -10.09
C SER A 8 -5.59 -9.33 -10.16
N SER A 9 -6.26 -9.75 -9.08
CA SER A 9 -7.73 -9.76 -8.96
C SER A 9 -8.25 -8.81 -7.87
N ARG A 10 -7.40 -7.95 -7.31
CA ARG A 10 -7.75 -7.04 -6.21
C ARG A 10 -8.25 -5.69 -6.73
N LEU A 11 -9.13 -5.06 -5.95
CA LEU A 11 -9.62 -3.71 -6.22
C LEU A 11 -8.52 -2.65 -6.08
N TYR A 12 -7.54 -2.90 -5.20
CA TYR A 12 -6.48 -1.97 -4.85
C TYR A 12 -5.10 -2.61 -5.02
N GLU A 13 -4.14 -1.82 -5.48
CA GLU A 13 -2.72 -2.18 -5.57
C GLU A 13 -1.88 -0.99 -5.07
N LEU A 14 -0.83 -1.28 -4.31
CA LEU A 14 0.13 -0.28 -3.87
C LEU A 14 1.45 -0.49 -4.59
N GLU A 15 1.81 0.42 -5.48
CA GLU A 15 3.16 0.50 -6.03
C GLU A 15 4.02 1.29 -5.03
N LEU A 16 4.92 0.60 -4.33
CA LEU A 16 5.80 1.21 -3.34
C LEU A 16 7.26 1.16 -3.84
N SER A 17 7.90 2.33 -3.89
CA SER A 17 9.33 2.45 -4.25
C SER A 17 10.25 2.15 -3.06
N ALA A 18 9.95 1.08 -2.32
CA ALA A 18 10.76 0.59 -1.21
C ALA A 18 11.28 -0.81 -1.60
N PRO A 19 12.61 -1.00 -1.71
CA PRO A 19 13.16 -2.31 -2.03
C PRO A 19 12.68 -3.38 -1.03
N GLN A 20 12.43 -4.59 -1.53
CA GLN A 20 12.13 -5.79 -0.73
C GLN A 20 10.74 -5.82 -0.05
N ALA A 21 9.94 -4.76 -0.16
CA ALA A 21 8.57 -4.77 0.34
C ALA A 21 7.63 -5.47 -0.63
N THR A 22 7.15 -6.67 -0.26
CA THR A 22 6.03 -7.31 -0.94
C THR A 22 4.78 -7.10 -0.11
N VAL A 23 3.88 -6.25 -0.59
CA VAL A 23 2.69 -5.82 0.15
C VAL A 23 1.42 -5.90 -0.71
N LEU A 24 0.27 -6.16 -0.09
CA LEU A 24 -1.05 -6.05 -0.72
C LEU A 24 -1.94 -5.15 0.13
N VAL A 25 -2.75 -4.33 -0.52
CA VAL A 25 -3.68 -3.45 0.19
C VAL A 25 -4.80 -4.26 0.83
N GLU A 26 -5.05 -3.99 2.12
CA GLU A 26 -6.20 -4.47 2.88
C GLU A 26 -7.32 -3.43 2.90
N ALA A 27 -6.97 -2.20 3.32
CA ALA A 27 -7.88 -1.08 3.43
C ALA A 27 -7.14 0.25 3.23
N TRP A 28 -7.88 1.32 2.97
CA TRP A 28 -7.32 2.67 2.94
C TRP A 28 -8.38 3.71 3.27
N TRP A 29 -7.92 4.86 3.75
CA TRP A 29 -8.72 6.08 3.83
C TRP A 29 -7.82 7.27 3.50
N GLY A 30 -8.45 8.39 3.14
CA GLY A 30 -7.72 9.62 2.91
C GLY A 30 -8.62 10.83 2.97
N VAL A 31 -7.97 11.98 3.14
CA VAL A 31 -8.61 13.29 3.15
C VAL A 31 -7.83 14.18 2.19
N GLU A 32 -8.56 14.91 1.35
CA GLU A 32 -8.02 15.88 0.41
C GLU A 32 -8.95 17.10 0.36
N ALA A 33 -8.37 18.29 0.24
CA ALA A 33 -9.11 19.54 0.10
C ALA A 33 -8.40 20.47 -0.90
N LEU A 34 -9.17 21.38 -1.51
CA LEU A 34 -8.65 22.32 -2.50
C LEU A 34 -7.70 23.32 -1.83
N ASP A 35 -6.51 23.48 -2.37
CA ASP A 35 -5.44 24.34 -1.82
C ASP A 35 -4.95 23.93 -0.43
N GLU A 36 -5.27 22.69 -0.02
CA GLU A 36 -4.76 22.07 1.19
C GLU A 36 -3.90 20.84 0.85
N GLY A 37 -3.20 20.31 1.85
CA GLY A 37 -2.50 19.05 1.72
C GLY A 37 -3.45 17.85 1.60
N MET A 38 -2.87 16.67 1.38
CA MET A 38 -3.59 15.41 1.43
C MET A 38 -3.01 14.50 2.53
N GLU A 39 -3.87 13.65 3.07
CA GLU A 39 -3.49 12.51 3.88
C GLU A 39 -4.01 11.23 3.22
N LEU A 40 -3.13 10.23 3.13
CA LEU A 40 -3.45 8.90 2.63
C LEU A 40 -2.88 7.87 3.60
N VAL A 41 -3.76 7.10 4.22
CA VAL A 41 -3.41 6.00 5.10
C VAL A 41 -3.81 4.70 4.41
N VAL A 42 -2.85 3.79 4.28
CA VAL A 42 -3.04 2.52 3.58
C VAL A 42 -2.59 1.40 4.52
N ASP A 43 -3.55 0.57 4.91
CA ASP A 43 -3.27 -0.68 5.61
C ASP A 43 -2.86 -1.72 4.57
N VAL A 44 -1.70 -2.34 4.80
CA VAL A 44 -1.15 -3.36 3.91
C VAL A 44 -0.91 -4.65 4.66
N LEU A 45 -0.96 -5.76 3.93
CA LEU A 45 -0.55 -7.08 4.38
C LEU A 45 0.79 -7.43 3.75
N SER A 46 1.63 -8.15 4.48
CA SER A 46 2.83 -8.77 3.94
C SER A 46 3.03 -10.19 4.46
N PRO A 47 3.54 -11.13 3.63
CA PRO A 47 4.03 -12.42 4.14
C PRO A 47 5.34 -12.29 4.93
N ASP A 48 6.02 -11.13 4.88
CA ASP A 48 7.25 -10.87 5.62
C ASP A 48 7.00 -9.92 6.79
N ALA A 49 7.12 -10.44 8.02
CA ALA A 49 6.95 -9.67 9.25
C ALA A 49 8.18 -8.81 9.64
N PHE A 50 9.26 -8.90 8.88
CA PHE A 50 10.55 -8.28 9.17
C PHE A 50 10.97 -7.22 8.14
N ILE A 51 10.02 -6.70 7.37
CA ILE A 51 10.27 -5.62 6.43
C ILE A 51 10.93 -4.43 7.16
N PRO A 52 12.07 -3.92 6.68
CA PRO A 52 12.75 -2.81 7.32
C PRO A 52 12.01 -1.49 7.05
N LEU A 53 11.02 -1.13 7.88
CA LEU A 53 10.14 0.05 7.69
C LEU A 53 10.88 1.38 7.44
N LYS A 54 12.13 1.51 7.91
CA LYS A 54 12.95 2.68 7.62
C LYS A 54 13.18 2.89 6.12
N SER A 55 13.14 1.84 5.30
CA SER A 55 13.23 1.93 3.84
C SER A 55 11.98 2.55 3.20
N PHE A 56 10.89 2.68 3.95
CA PHE A 56 9.65 3.24 3.43
C PHE A 56 9.68 4.76 3.51
N LEU A 57 10.31 5.35 4.52
CA LEU A 57 10.30 6.80 4.73
C LEU A 57 10.84 7.55 3.52
N GLY A 58 10.05 8.48 2.99
CA GLY A 58 10.34 9.24 1.78
C GLY A 58 10.19 8.45 0.47
N ALA A 59 9.87 7.16 0.52
CA ALA A 59 9.59 6.38 -0.69
C ALA A 59 8.30 6.88 -1.36
N ARG A 60 8.28 6.84 -2.69
CA ARG A 60 7.07 7.08 -3.46
C ARG A 60 6.11 5.91 -3.29
N ALA A 61 4.87 6.21 -2.94
CA ALA A 61 3.76 5.28 -2.88
C ALA A 61 2.69 5.70 -3.90
N VAL A 62 2.19 4.77 -4.71
CA VAL A 62 1.07 5.00 -5.62
C VAL A 62 -0.02 3.98 -5.34
N LEU A 63 -1.16 4.46 -4.83
CA LEU A 63 -2.36 3.67 -4.67
C LEU A 63 -3.13 3.67 -5.98
N TRP A 64 -3.23 2.50 -6.59
CA TRP A 64 -4.06 2.25 -7.74
C TRP A 64 -5.40 1.67 -7.31
N THR A 65 -6.49 2.15 -7.91
CA THR A 65 -7.85 1.64 -7.67
C THR A 65 -8.49 1.27 -9.00
N ALA A 66 -8.95 0.02 -9.13
CA ALA A 66 -9.75 -0.40 -10.29
C ALA A 66 -11.13 0.27 -10.25
N GLN A 67 -11.61 0.69 -11.40
CA GLN A 67 -12.91 1.33 -11.59
C GLN A 67 -13.87 0.39 -12.32
N ALA A 68 -15.17 0.65 -12.21
CA ALA A 68 -16.22 -0.18 -12.80
C ALA A 68 -16.17 -0.25 -14.34
N ASP A 69 -15.52 0.73 -14.99
CA ASP A 69 -15.31 0.79 -16.44
C ASP A 69 -14.05 0.04 -16.91
N GLY A 70 -13.36 -0.65 -15.98
CA GLY A 70 -12.11 -1.36 -16.26
C GLY A 70 -10.87 -0.47 -16.28
N GLN A 71 -11.01 0.85 -16.06
CA GLN A 71 -9.87 1.77 -15.91
C GLN A 71 -9.29 1.71 -14.49
N ARG A 72 -8.20 2.45 -14.28
CA ARG A 72 -7.57 2.60 -12.97
C ARG A 72 -7.39 4.08 -12.62
N SER A 73 -7.80 4.48 -11.42
CA SER A 73 -7.39 5.78 -10.85
C SER A 73 -6.12 5.62 -10.03
N ARG A 74 -5.31 6.68 -9.95
CA ARG A 74 -4.08 6.71 -9.15
C ARG A 74 -4.10 7.84 -8.11
N ARG A 75 -3.55 7.56 -6.92
CA ARG A 75 -3.16 8.56 -5.93
C ARG A 75 -1.70 8.36 -5.57
N SER A 76 -0.88 9.39 -5.74
CA SER A 76 0.56 9.31 -5.49
C SER A 76 0.93 10.16 -4.28
N ALA A 77 1.78 9.63 -3.41
CA ALA A 77 2.25 10.30 -2.20
C ALA A 77 3.70 9.89 -1.87
N LEU A 78 4.28 10.58 -0.88
CA LEU A 78 5.50 10.14 -0.21
C LEU A 78 5.13 9.57 1.15
N VAL A 79 5.76 8.46 1.53
CA VAL A 79 5.54 7.88 2.86
C VAL A 79 6.21 8.77 3.90
N ARG A 80 5.39 9.39 4.76
CA ARG A 80 5.85 10.20 5.89
C ARG A 80 6.11 9.35 7.13
N GLU A 81 5.29 8.32 7.33
CA GLU A 81 5.29 7.45 8.51
C GLU A 81 4.90 6.02 8.10
N ALA A 82 5.40 5.03 8.84
CA ALA A 82 5.05 3.62 8.66
C ALA A 82 5.16 2.89 10.00
N TRP A 83 4.21 2.00 10.28
CA TRP A 83 4.16 1.20 11.50
C TRP A 83 3.96 -0.27 11.15
N ARG A 84 4.47 -1.15 12.00
CA ARG A 84 4.10 -2.56 12.03
C ARG A 84 3.14 -2.72 13.20
N LEU A 85 1.93 -3.21 12.93
CA LEU A 85 0.89 -3.38 13.92
C LEU A 85 1.02 -4.76 14.57
N ASP A 86 0.56 -5.80 13.89
CA ASP A 86 0.47 -7.16 14.40
C ASP A 86 0.79 -8.20 13.31
N ALA A 87 1.02 -9.44 13.72
CA ALA A 87 1.11 -10.59 12.82
C ALA A 87 0.37 -11.78 13.45
N ASP A 88 -0.48 -12.45 12.66
CA ASP A 88 -1.36 -13.53 13.12
C ASP A 88 -0.87 -14.95 12.76
N GLY A 89 0.35 -15.05 12.23
CA GLY A 89 0.91 -16.30 11.72
C GLY A 89 0.60 -16.58 10.24
N GLY A 90 -0.27 -15.76 9.61
CA GLY A 90 -0.49 -15.74 8.17
C GLY A 90 0.16 -14.53 7.51
N PHE A 91 -0.20 -13.33 7.95
CA PHE A 91 0.33 -12.06 7.42
C PHE A 91 0.69 -11.08 8.54
N ALA A 92 1.64 -10.21 8.26
CA ALA A 92 1.91 -9.03 9.05
C ALA A 92 1.19 -7.81 8.48
N ARG A 93 0.78 -6.90 9.38
CA ARG A 93 0.24 -5.57 9.06
C ARG A 93 1.27 -4.50 9.40
#